data_AF-A0A395LAM1-F1
#
_entry.id   AF-A0A395LAM1-F1
#
_cell.length_a   1.000
_cell.length_b   1.000
_cell.length_c   1.000
_cell.angle_alpha   90.00
_cell.angle_beta   90.00
_cell.angle_gamma   90.00
#
_symmetry.space_group_name_H-M   'P 1'
#
loop_
_entity.id
_entity.type
_entity.pdbx_description
1 polymer ?
#
loop_
_entity_poly.entity_id
_entity_poly.type
_entity_poly.pdbx_seq_one_letter_code
_entity_poly.pdbx_strand_id
1 'polypeptide(L)'
;MSKAGDHHYVPQFHLGMWSGQNDKISQWGRIPFNNKLVCTPVTTAATAYVPGLYSLAHVNDEEAQQIEIKLFGKIETAAKPVLDKLISRGPAKLSVEERYWWTIYLNASLLRVPHIVEMVTSSVQERIARDMSQPIPEFDAAKGDAPENTLYEWASKHAPARVANSGLKVLVDLIQSEKAIDRIIHLRWLVKDVSSGPRRLLLGDNPFERVGDLYKPRTTISLPLSPTHLFIASDAPDVIDHFARMPARDVVKANNQSSLINAKKFVYGEAERDFIDAHLPRH
;
A
#
# COMPACT_ATOMS: atom_id res chain seq x y z
N MET A 1 -6.28 10.19 -18.10
CA MET A 1 -6.14 10.83 -16.78
C MET A 1 -7.08 10.13 -15.81
N SER A 2 -6.65 9.94 -14.55
CA SER A 2 -7.52 9.40 -13.49
C SER A 2 -8.63 10.40 -13.17
N LYS A 3 -9.80 9.90 -12.75
CA LYS A 3 -10.93 10.75 -12.35
C LYS A 3 -10.73 11.22 -10.92
N ALA A 4 -11.17 12.43 -10.60
CA ALA A 4 -11.21 12.91 -9.23
C ALA A 4 -12.03 11.94 -8.35
N GLY A 5 -11.53 11.64 -7.15
CA GLY A 5 -12.12 10.62 -6.26
C GLY A 5 -11.62 9.19 -6.50
N ASP A 6 -10.93 8.89 -7.61
CA ASP A 6 -10.29 7.58 -7.81
C ASP A 6 -8.98 7.50 -7.02
N HIS A 7 -9.08 7.11 -5.76
CA HIS A 7 -7.94 6.96 -4.87
C HIS A 7 -7.17 5.68 -5.19
N HIS A 8 -5.97 5.86 -5.77
CA HIS A 8 -5.14 4.73 -6.14
C HIS A 8 -4.49 4.14 -4.88
N TYR A 9 -4.42 2.82 -4.78
CA TYR A 9 -3.71 2.12 -3.70
C TYR A 9 -2.43 1.44 -4.19
N VAL A 10 -2.31 1.22 -5.50
CA VAL A 10 -1.01 1.08 -6.17
C VAL A 10 -0.81 2.31 -7.07
N PRO A 11 0.21 3.14 -6.80
CA PRO A 11 0.37 4.40 -7.53
C PRO A 11 0.60 4.21 -9.03
N GLN A 12 0.01 5.11 -9.81
CA GLN A 12 0.12 5.08 -11.27
C GLN A 12 1.58 5.17 -11.75
N PHE A 13 2.44 5.94 -11.06
CA PHE A 13 3.85 6.04 -11.42
C PHE A 13 4.58 4.70 -11.28
N HIS A 14 4.18 3.87 -10.30
CA HIS A 14 4.79 2.57 -10.07
C HIS A 14 4.21 1.52 -11.03
N LEU A 15 2.89 1.51 -11.22
CA LEU A 15 2.24 0.67 -12.24
C LEU A 15 2.79 0.95 -13.65
N GLY A 16 3.13 2.21 -13.93
CA GLY A 16 3.71 2.63 -15.20
C GLY A 16 5.01 1.90 -15.58
N MET A 17 5.70 1.29 -14.62
CA MET A 17 6.89 0.47 -14.88
C MET A 17 6.56 -0.85 -15.59
N TRP A 18 5.30 -1.27 -15.58
CA TRP A 18 4.78 -2.42 -16.32
C TRP A 18 4.08 -2.03 -17.63
N SER A 19 4.05 -0.75 -17.99
CA SER A 19 3.45 -0.30 -19.25
C SER A 19 4.23 -0.85 -20.43
N GLY A 20 3.54 -1.60 -21.28
CA GLY A 20 4.04 -2.07 -22.56
C GLY A 20 3.73 -1.09 -23.68
N GLN A 21 3.54 -1.61 -24.90
CA GLN A 21 3.12 -0.82 -26.04
C GLN A 21 1.75 -0.17 -25.79
N ASN A 22 1.58 1.08 -26.23
CA ASN A 22 0.35 1.89 -26.10
C ASN A 22 -0.04 2.28 -24.67
N ASP A 23 0.93 2.39 -23.74
CA ASP A 23 0.71 2.81 -22.34
C ASP A 23 -0.31 1.94 -21.58
N LYS A 24 -0.40 0.66 -21.96
CA LYS A 24 -1.24 -0.33 -21.30
C LYS A 24 -0.42 -1.37 -20.54
N ILE A 25 -0.98 -1.84 -19.44
CA ILE A 25 -0.47 -2.93 -18.62
C ILE A 25 -1.38 -4.15 -18.75
N SER A 26 -0.80 -5.35 -18.75
CA SER A 26 -1.55 -6.60 -18.67
C SER A 26 -2.05 -6.79 -17.24
N GLN A 27 -3.36 -6.67 -17.03
CA GLN A 27 -4.00 -6.96 -15.75
C GLN A 27 -4.64 -8.35 -15.77
N TRP A 28 -4.19 -9.22 -14.88
CA TRP A 28 -4.79 -10.50 -14.59
C TRP A 28 -5.77 -10.37 -13.42
N GLY A 29 -6.90 -11.08 -13.50
CA GLY A 29 -7.87 -11.14 -12.42
C GLY A 29 -8.90 -12.24 -12.65
N ARG A 30 -9.68 -12.57 -11.62
CA ARG A 30 -10.79 -13.52 -11.73
C ARG A 30 -12.12 -12.79 -11.77
N ILE A 31 -13.01 -13.25 -12.64
CA ILE A 31 -14.40 -12.80 -12.66
C ILE A 31 -15.10 -13.35 -11.40
N PRO A 32 -15.68 -12.51 -10.51
CA PRO A 32 -16.18 -12.96 -9.21
C PRO A 32 -17.22 -14.08 -9.27
N PHE A 33 -18.15 -14.05 -10.23
CA PHE A 33 -19.28 -14.99 -10.24
C PHE A 33 -18.96 -16.39 -10.81
N ASN A 34 -17.81 -16.58 -11.49
CA ASN A 34 -17.45 -17.87 -12.08
C ASN A 34 -15.97 -18.22 -11.97
N ASN A 35 -15.17 -17.42 -11.26
CA ASN A 35 -13.73 -17.59 -11.07
C ASN A 35 -12.88 -17.69 -12.35
N LYS A 36 -13.45 -17.36 -13.52
CA LYS A 36 -12.74 -17.41 -14.79
C LYS A 36 -11.60 -16.40 -14.78
N LEU A 37 -10.40 -16.87 -15.06
CA LEU A 37 -9.22 -16.02 -15.21
C LEU A 37 -9.33 -15.19 -16.50
N VAL A 38 -9.13 -13.88 -16.38
CA VAL A 38 -9.06 -12.95 -17.50
C VAL A 38 -7.74 -12.18 -17.47
N CYS A 39 -7.27 -11.79 -18.65
CA CYS A 39 -6.16 -10.87 -18.83
C CYS A 39 -6.66 -9.72 -19.70
N THR A 40 -6.67 -8.51 -19.16
CA THR A 40 -7.21 -7.33 -19.83
C THR A 40 -6.13 -6.26 -19.92
N PRO A 41 -5.85 -5.69 -21.11
CA PRO A 41 -4.96 -4.55 -21.23
C PRO A 41 -5.66 -3.30 -20.70
N VAL A 42 -5.12 -2.68 -19.66
CA VAL A 42 -5.68 -1.48 -18.98
C VAL A 42 -4.65 -0.36 -18.92
N THR A 43 -5.09 0.89 -18.82
CA THR A 43 -4.18 1.99 -18.47
C THR A 43 -3.96 2.01 -16.96
N THR A 44 -2.88 2.64 -16.50
CA THR A 44 -2.59 2.79 -15.06
C THR A 44 -3.71 3.51 -14.30
N ALA A 45 -4.41 4.44 -14.96
CA ALA A 45 -5.54 5.17 -14.40
C ALA A 45 -6.86 4.37 -14.31
N ALA A 46 -6.93 3.19 -14.92
CA ALA A 46 -8.14 2.37 -14.99
C ALA A 46 -8.11 1.17 -14.02
N THR A 47 -7.16 1.13 -13.10
CA THR A 47 -6.95 0.01 -12.18
C THR A 47 -6.30 0.42 -10.87
N ALA A 48 -6.24 -0.51 -9.92
CA ALA A 48 -5.64 -0.34 -8.61
C ALA A 48 -6.13 0.90 -7.83
N TYR A 49 -7.40 1.25 -8.00
CA TYR A 49 -8.05 2.33 -7.26
C TYR A 49 -9.36 1.85 -6.62
N VAL A 50 -9.78 2.55 -5.58
CA VAL A 50 -11.13 2.45 -5.01
C VAL A 50 -11.68 3.88 -4.90
N PRO A 51 -12.84 4.17 -5.50
CA PRO A 51 -13.47 5.48 -5.35
C PRO A 51 -13.64 5.84 -3.88
N GLY A 52 -13.10 7.00 -3.49
CA GLY A 52 -13.23 7.54 -2.14
C GLY A 52 -12.56 6.74 -1.03
N LEU A 53 -11.54 5.91 -1.34
CA LEU A 53 -10.88 5.06 -0.34
C LEU A 53 -10.42 5.80 0.94
N TYR A 54 -9.84 6.99 0.77
CA TYR A 54 -9.41 7.88 1.84
C TYR A 54 -10.27 9.14 1.95
N SER A 55 -11.50 9.13 1.45
CA SER A 55 -12.37 10.32 1.49
C SER A 55 -12.82 10.61 2.91
N LEU A 56 -12.68 11.87 3.35
CA LEU A 56 -13.24 12.31 4.63
C LEU A 56 -14.77 12.48 4.52
N ALA A 57 -15.50 12.04 5.55
CA ALA A 57 -16.95 12.17 5.66
C ALA A 57 -17.34 13.45 6.43
N HIS A 58 -18.55 13.96 6.15
CA HIS A 58 -19.13 15.14 6.81
C HIS A 58 -18.29 16.42 6.70
N VAL A 59 -17.58 16.58 5.58
CA VAL A 59 -16.79 17.77 5.22
C VAL A 59 -17.15 18.20 3.79
N ASN A 60 -16.63 19.33 3.32
CA ASN A 60 -16.84 19.75 1.93
C ASN A 60 -16.01 18.91 0.94
N ASP A 61 -16.33 18.99 -0.36
CA ASP A 61 -15.68 18.17 -1.40
C ASP A 61 -14.16 18.39 -1.50
N GLU A 62 -13.68 19.61 -1.25
CA GLU A 62 -12.24 19.90 -1.25
C GLU A 62 -11.53 19.21 -0.07
N GLU A 63 -12.13 19.30 1.11
CA GLU A 63 -11.67 18.64 2.34
C GLU A 63 -11.71 17.11 2.23
N ALA A 64 -12.75 16.58 1.59
CA ALA A 64 -12.92 15.15 1.40
C ALA A 64 -11.70 14.49 0.72
N GLN A 65 -11.05 15.21 -0.21
CA GLN A 65 -9.95 14.69 -1.02
C GLN A 65 -8.55 14.98 -0.44
N GLN A 66 -8.46 15.61 0.74
CA GLN A 66 -7.17 16.12 1.24
C GLN A 66 -6.12 15.04 1.53
N ILE A 67 -6.51 13.84 1.92
CA ILE A 67 -5.55 12.74 2.15
C ILE A 67 -4.87 12.36 0.83
N GLU A 68 -5.64 12.18 -0.26
CA GLU A 68 -5.08 11.88 -1.58
C GLU A 68 -4.17 13.02 -2.07
N ILE A 69 -4.66 14.26 -2.00
CA ILE A 69 -3.97 15.42 -2.59
C ILE A 69 -2.72 15.79 -1.79
N LYS A 70 -2.86 15.99 -0.46
CA LYS A 70 -1.80 16.59 0.37
C LYS A 70 -0.82 15.56 0.90
N LEU A 71 -1.27 14.33 1.20
CA LEU A 71 -0.39 13.27 1.72
C LEU A 71 0.15 12.41 0.57
N PHE A 72 -0.71 11.66 -0.12
CA PHE A 72 -0.24 10.73 -1.15
C PHE A 72 0.36 11.45 -2.35
N GLY A 73 -0.26 12.53 -2.84
CA GLY A 73 0.30 13.35 -3.92
C GLY A 73 1.71 13.84 -3.63
N LYS A 74 1.99 14.28 -2.39
CA LYS A 74 3.33 14.70 -1.96
C LYS A 74 4.31 13.53 -1.94
N ILE A 75 3.92 12.40 -1.35
CA ILE A 75 4.75 11.19 -1.26
C ILE A 75 5.12 10.69 -2.66
N GLU A 76 4.13 10.59 -3.55
CA GLU A 76 4.33 10.08 -4.90
C GLU A 76 5.19 10.99 -5.77
N THR A 77 4.99 12.31 -5.67
CA THR A 77 5.82 13.30 -6.36
C THR A 77 7.29 13.15 -5.98
N ALA A 78 7.57 12.94 -4.68
CA ALA A 78 8.93 12.76 -4.19
C ALA A 78 9.51 11.38 -4.49
N ALA A 79 8.70 10.32 -4.44
CA ALA A 79 9.17 8.94 -4.60
C ALA A 79 9.40 8.52 -6.06
N LYS A 80 8.66 9.11 -7.02
CA LYS A 80 8.80 8.81 -8.45
C LYS A 80 10.25 8.88 -8.96
N PRO A 81 10.99 10.00 -8.81
CA PRO A 81 12.38 10.06 -9.27
C PRO A 81 13.32 9.11 -8.51
N VAL A 82 12.96 8.74 -7.27
CA VAL A 82 13.76 7.80 -6.48
C VAL A 82 13.63 6.37 -7.01
N LEU A 83 12.44 5.96 -7.47
CA LEU A 83 12.24 4.67 -8.13
C LEU A 83 13.14 4.55 -9.37
N ASP A 84 13.16 5.58 -10.23
CA ASP A 84 14.00 5.58 -11.45
C ASP A 84 15.49 5.48 -11.10
N LYS A 85 15.92 6.18 -10.04
CA LYS A 85 17.30 6.15 -9.55
C LYS A 85 17.66 4.79 -8.93
N LEU A 86 16.75 4.17 -8.18
CA LEU A 86 16.94 2.84 -7.60
C LEU A 86 17.18 1.79 -8.69
N ILE A 87 16.41 1.84 -9.76
CA ILE A 87 16.54 0.94 -10.92
C ILE A 87 17.87 1.19 -11.64
N SER A 88 18.17 2.44 -11.98
CA SER A 88 19.32 2.76 -12.86
C SER A 88 20.67 2.79 -12.14
N ARG A 89 20.69 3.11 -10.85
CA ARG A 89 21.94 3.40 -10.10
C ARG A 89 22.05 2.65 -8.77
N GLY A 90 20.98 2.00 -8.32
CA GLY A 90 20.95 1.26 -7.06
C GLY A 90 20.88 2.13 -5.80
N PRO A 91 20.65 1.51 -4.63
CA PRO A 91 20.38 2.21 -3.37
C PRO A 91 21.57 2.99 -2.83
N ALA A 92 22.80 2.62 -3.17
CA ALA A 92 24.01 3.32 -2.73
C ALA A 92 24.18 4.72 -3.34
N LYS A 93 23.37 5.07 -4.35
CA LYS A 93 23.41 6.37 -5.03
C LYS A 93 22.29 7.31 -4.61
N LEU A 94 21.47 6.93 -3.64
CA LEU A 94 20.46 7.80 -3.06
C LEU A 94 21.10 8.82 -2.13
N SER A 95 20.63 10.06 -2.18
CA SER A 95 20.88 11.03 -1.12
C SER A 95 20.13 10.64 0.17
N VAL A 96 20.45 11.30 1.28
CA VAL A 96 19.71 11.12 2.55
C VAL A 96 18.23 11.44 2.36
N GLU A 97 17.92 12.53 1.66
CA GLU A 97 16.54 12.95 1.39
C GLU A 97 15.80 11.96 0.49
N GLU A 98 16.44 11.45 -0.56
CA GLU A 98 15.84 10.44 -1.45
C GLU A 98 15.55 9.14 -0.70
N ARG A 99 16.48 8.70 0.17
CA ARG A 99 16.29 7.55 1.05
C ARG A 99 15.11 7.77 2.01
N TYR A 100 14.98 8.97 2.57
CA TYR A 100 13.87 9.32 3.45
C TYR A 100 12.52 9.27 2.72
N TRP A 101 12.40 9.90 1.55
CA TRP A 101 11.15 9.87 0.78
C TRP A 101 10.78 8.46 0.28
N TRP A 102 11.77 7.66 -0.12
CA TRP A 102 11.54 6.26 -0.43
C TRP A 102 11.02 5.49 0.78
N THR A 103 11.58 5.74 1.97
CA THR A 103 11.12 5.12 3.22
C THR A 103 9.66 5.45 3.53
N ILE A 104 9.26 6.71 3.39
CA ILE A 104 7.87 7.12 3.56
C ILE A 104 6.98 6.40 2.55
N TYR A 105 7.43 6.31 1.29
CA TYR A 105 6.70 5.59 0.25
C TYR A 105 6.54 4.09 0.56
N LEU A 106 7.58 3.43 1.08
CA LEU A 106 7.50 2.03 1.51
C LEU A 106 6.46 1.85 2.62
N ASN A 107 6.47 2.71 3.65
CA ASN A 107 5.50 2.64 4.75
C ASN A 107 4.07 2.95 4.30
N ALA A 108 3.90 4.00 3.47
CA ALA A 108 2.61 4.37 2.91
C ALA A 108 2.01 3.24 2.08
N SER A 109 2.82 2.58 1.25
CA SER A 109 2.34 1.50 0.39
C SER A 109 1.95 0.24 1.16
N LEU A 110 2.55 -0.03 2.31
CA LEU A 110 2.13 -1.11 3.23
C LEU A 110 0.74 -0.85 3.84
N LEU A 111 0.37 0.43 4.03
CA LEU A 111 -0.80 0.82 4.81
C LEU A 111 -1.99 1.27 3.95
N ARG A 112 -1.74 1.75 2.73
CA ARG A 112 -2.77 2.37 1.86
C ARG A 112 -3.68 1.38 1.13
N VAL A 113 -3.39 0.08 1.19
CA VAL A 113 -4.17 -0.95 0.49
C VAL A 113 -5.55 -1.15 1.12
N PRO A 114 -6.62 -1.44 0.35
CA PRO A 114 -8.00 -1.34 0.83
C PRO A 114 -8.30 -2.16 2.09
N HIS A 115 -7.79 -3.38 2.18
CA HIS A 115 -8.03 -4.25 3.32
C HIS A 115 -7.34 -3.77 4.61
N ILE A 116 -6.23 -3.03 4.52
CA ILE A 116 -5.58 -2.42 5.68
C ILE A 116 -6.33 -1.15 6.09
N VAL A 117 -6.75 -0.34 5.12
CA VAL A 117 -7.62 0.82 5.37
C VAL A 117 -8.88 0.38 6.11
N GLU A 118 -9.61 -0.60 5.59
CA GLU A 118 -10.82 -1.16 6.19
C GLU A 118 -10.57 -1.73 7.60
N MET A 119 -9.48 -2.46 7.78
CA MET A 119 -9.12 -3.02 9.08
C MET A 119 -8.84 -1.92 10.12
N VAL A 120 -8.06 -0.90 9.76
CA VAL A 120 -7.75 0.21 10.66
C VAL A 120 -9.00 1.04 10.95
N THR A 121 -9.77 1.41 9.93
CA THR A 121 -10.96 2.24 10.12
C THR A 121 -12.02 1.54 10.95
N SER A 122 -12.31 0.27 10.66
CA SER A 122 -13.28 -0.51 11.42
C SER A 122 -12.84 -0.73 12.87
N SER A 123 -11.58 -1.11 13.10
CA SER A 123 -11.06 -1.33 14.46
C SER A 123 -11.10 -0.06 15.31
N VAL A 124 -10.79 1.10 14.72
CA VAL A 124 -10.85 2.39 15.43
C VAL A 124 -12.30 2.79 15.70
N GLN A 125 -13.20 2.61 14.74
CA GLN A 125 -14.64 2.89 14.93
C GLN A 125 -15.23 2.04 16.05
N GLU A 126 -14.98 0.73 16.04
CA GLU A 126 -15.46 -0.19 17.09
C GLU A 126 -14.92 0.19 18.47
N ARG A 127 -13.64 0.57 18.55
CA ARG A 127 -13.03 1.00 19.81
C ARG A 127 -13.63 2.31 20.31
N ILE A 128 -13.77 3.31 19.45
CA ILE A 128 -14.37 4.60 19.79
C ILE A 128 -15.80 4.41 20.27
N ALA A 129 -16.61 3.65 19.53
CA ALA A 129 -17.98 3.35 19.91
C ALA A 129 -18.05 2.64 21.26
N ARG A 130 -17.19 1.65 21.51
CA ARG A 130 -17.14 0.92 22.78
C ARG A 130 -16.73 1.82 23.94
N ASP A 131 -15.61 2.53 23.80
CA ASP A 131 -14.99 3.31 24.87
C ASP A 131 -15.84 4.55 25.22
N MET A 132 -16.40 5.25 24.22
CA MET A 132 -17.22 6.45 24.42
C MET A 132 -18.69 6.17 24.77
N SER A 133 -19.14 4.92 24.68
CA SER A 133 -20.46 4.49 25.17
C SER A 133 -20.45 4.09 26.64
N GLN A 134 -19.28 3.96 27.26
CA GLN A 134 -19.20 3.75 28.71
C GLN A 134 -19.50 5.06 29.46
N PRO A 135 -19.90 4.99 30.75
CA PRO A 135 -19.97 6.17 31.61
C PRO A 135 -18.62 6.88 31.67
N ILE A 136 -18.59 8.16 31.29
CA ILE A 136 -17.41 9.02 31.34
C ILE A 136 -17.71 10.14 32.33
N PRO A 137 -17.11 10.13 33.54
CA PRO A 137 -17.43 11.09 34.60
C PRO A 137 -17.31 12.55 34.15
N GLU A 138 -16.32 12.86 33.33
CA GLU A 138 -16.10 14.21 32.79
C GLU A 138 -17.24 14.64 31.86
N PHE A 139 -17.77 13.72 31.06
CA PHE A 139 -18.93 13.99 30.20
C PHE A 139 -20.20 14.11 31.03
N ASP A 140 -20.44 13.18 31.98
CA ASP A 140 -21.64 13.22 32.82
C ASP A 140 -21.71 14.49 33.68
N ALA A 141 -20.57 15.00 34.15
CA ALA A 141 -20.49 16.28 34.87
C ALA A 141 -20.71 17.49 33.94
N ALA A 142 -20.34 17.39 32.65
CA ALA A 142 -20.40 18.49 31.70
C ALA A 142 -21.66 18.50 30.80
N LYS A 143 -22.39 17.39 30.69
CA LYS A 143 -23.49 17.24 29.71
C LYS A 143 -24.70 18.13 30.00
N GLY A 144 -24.88 18.59 31.24
CA GLY A 144 -26.01 19.43 31.63
C GLY A 144 -27.35 18.79 31.24
N ASP A 145 -28.17 19.55 30.51
CA ASP A 145 -29.49 19.10 30.02
C ASP A 145 -29.43 18.36 28.66
N ALA A 146 -28.24 17.99 28.17
CA ALA A 146 -28.11 17.27 26.91
C ALA A 146 -28.90 15.94 26.96
N PRO A 147 -29.75 15.65 25.96
CA PRO A 147 -30.59 14.47 25.96
C PRO A 147 -29.81 13.17 25.67
N GLU A 148 -28.57 13.28 25.19
CA GLU A 148 -27.71 12.14 24.88
C GLU A 148 -27.16 11.48 26.15
N ASN A 149 -27.22 10.14 26.21
CA ASN A 149 -26.86 9.37 27.39
C ASN A 149 -25.35 9.07 27.45
N THR A 150 -24.68 9.09 26.31
CA THR A 150 -23.25 8.78 26.20
C THR A 150 -22.51 9.84 25.41
N LEU A 151 -21.19 9.93 25.64
CA LEU A 151 -20.34 10.82 24.85
C LEU A 151 -20.33 10.41 23.37
N TYR A 152 -20.49 9.12 23.07
CA TYR A 152 -20.59 8.63 21.69
C TYR A 152 -21.84 9.16 20.97
N GLU A 153 -23.01 9.10 21.61
CA GLU A 153 -24.26 9.66 21.05
C GLU A 153 -24.13 11.17 20.83
N TRP A 154 -23.61 11.88 21.84
CA TRP A 154 -23.39 13.31 21.74
C TRP A 154 -22.43 13.67 20.59
N ALA A 155 -21.27 13.01 20.51
CA ALA A 155 -20.26 13.27 19.51
C ALA A 155 -20.72 12.90 18.10
N SER A 156 -21.48 11.81 17.96
CA SER A 156 -22.04 11.40 16.66
C SER A 156 -22.98 12.45 16.08
N LYS A 157 -23.71 13.19 16.93
CA LYS A 157 -24.63 14.26 16.51
C LYS A 157 -23.95 15.62 16.37
N HIS A 158 -23.07 15.98 17.30
CA HIS A 158 -22.51 17.33 17.40
C HIS A 158 -21.14 17.47 16.75
N ALA A 159 -20.43 16.36 16.54
CA ALA A 159 -19.13 16.30 15.90
C ALA A 159 -18.99 15.08 14.94
N PRO A 160 -19.95 14.86 14.02
CA PRO A 160 -20.00 13.67 13.17
C PRO A 160 -18.71 13.44 12.36
N ALA A 161 -18.11 14.52 11.85
CA ALA A 161 -16.84 14.45 11.13
C ALA A 161 -15.68 13.92 12.00
N ARG A 162 -15.65 14.22 13.31
CA ARG A 162 -14.60 13.72 14.20
C ARG A 162 -14.73 12.21 14.41
N VAL A 163 -15.95 11.73 14.65
CA VAL A 163 -16.22 10.30 14.85
C VAL A 163 -15.95 9.55 13.55
N ALA A 164 -16.57 9.95 12.45
CA ALA A 164 -16.49 9.24 11.17
C ALA A 164 -15.05 9.12 10.63
N ASN A 165 -14.23 10.17 10.81
CA ASN A 165 -12.89 10.24 10.21
C ASN A 165 -11.74 9.80 11.14
N SER A 166 -12.04 9.38 12.38
CA SER A 166 -11.00 9.00 13.35
C SER A 166 -10.12 7.85 12.86
N GLY A 167 -10.69 6.86 12.17
CA GLY A 167 -9.93 5.76 11.57
C GLY A 167 -8.93 6.23 10.51
N LEU A 168 -9.33 7.14 9.62
CA LEU A 168 -8.44 7.71 8.60
C LEU A 168 -7.37 8.60 9.23
N LYS A 169 -7.68 9.33 10.30
CA LYS A 169 -6.68 10.08 11.07
C LYS A 169 -5.61 9.14 11.64
N VAL A 170 -6.01 8.05 12.28
CA VAL A 170 -5.07 7.04 12.80
C VAL A 170 -4.25 6.42 11.68
N LEU A 171 -4.84 6.14 10.52
CA LEU A 171 -4.10 5.66 9.35
C LEU A 171 -3.02 6.65 8.90
N VAL A 172 -3.34 7.94 8.82
CA VAL A 172 -2.36 9.00 8.49
C VAL A 172 -1.23 9.04 9.52
N ASP A 173 -1.56 8.97 10.82
CA ASP A 173 -0.57 8.95 11.89
C ASP A 173 0.36 7.72 11.79
N LEU A 174 -0.18 6.55 11.41
CA LEU A 174 0.61 5.34 11.17
C LEU A 174 1.54 5.46 9.95
N ILE A 175 1.06 6.08 8.87
CA ILE A 175 1.86 6.35 7.65
C ILE A 175 3.03 7.29 7.98
N GLN A 176 2.78 8.28 8.84
CA GLN A 176 3.77 9.29 9.25
C GLN A 176 4.56 8.91 10.51
N SER A 177 4.41 7.67 10.99
CA SER A 177 5.06 7.21 12.22
C SER A 177 6.58 7.31 12.12
N GLU A 178 7.19 8.21 12.91
CA GLU A 178 8.64 8.36 13.00
C GLU A 178 9.33 7.04 13.37
N LYS A 179 8.71 6.25 14.26
CA LYS A 179 9.23 4.93 14.65
C LYS A 179 9.28 3.95 13.47
N ALA A 180 8.24 3.92 12.63
CA ALA A 180 8.22 3.06 11.45
C ALA A 180 9.23 3.53 10.40
N ILE A 181 9.28 4.84 10.15
CA ILE A 181 10.21 5.47 9.21
C ILE A 181 11.66 5.22 9.64
N ASP A 182 11.99 5.49 10.89
CA ASP A 182 13.31 5.22 11.47
C ASP A 182 13.70 3.75 11.34
N ARG A 183 12.75 2.84 11.57
CA ARG A 183 13.02 1.41 11.41
C ARG A 183 13.34 1.04 9.96
N ILE A 184 12.53 1.49 9.00
CA ILE A 184 12.68 1.12 7.58
C ILE A 184 13.93 1.77 6.97
N ILE A 185 14.23 3.03 7.31
CA ILE A 185 15.37 3.75 6.72
C ILE A 185 16.71 3.12 7.09
N HIS A 186 16.80 2.46 8.26
CA HIS A 186 18.01 1.78 8.74
C HIS A 186 18.19 0.35 8.24
N LEU A 187 17.24 -0.21 7.47
CA LEU A 187 17.43 -1.52 6.84
C LEU A 187 18.54 -1.47 5.78
N ARG A 188 19.25 -2.58 5.57
CA ARG A 188 20.15 -2.74 4.42
C ARG A 188 19.32 -2.93 3.17
N TRP A 189 19.57 -2.13 2.14
CA TRP A 189 18.80 -2.14 0.90
C TRP A 189 19.61 -2.75 -0.25
N LEU A 190 18.94 -3.55 -1.07
CA LEU A 190 19.44 -4.17 -2.29
C LEU A 190 18.42 -3.95 -3.39
N VAL A 191 18.89 -3.60 -4.59
CA VAL A 191 18.10 -3.74 -5.82
C VAL A 191 18.75 -4.86 -6.63
N LYS A 192 18.00 -5.94 -6.85
CA LYS A 192 18.43 -7.10 -7.62
C LYS A 192 17.94 -6.95 -9.06
N ASP A 193 18.89 -6.84 -9.98
CA ASP A 193 18.61 -6.95 -11.41
C ASP A 193 18.40 -8.44 -11.77
N VAL A 194 17.24 -8.73 -12.36
CA VAL A 194 16.83 -10.05 -12.83
C VAL A 194 16.58 -10.07 -14.35
N SER A 195 17.10 -9.08 -15.08
CA SER A 195 16.99 -8.96 -16.54
C SER A 195 17.48 -10.20 -17.30
N SER A 196 18.48 -10.90 -16.75
CA SER A 196 19.03 -12.17 -17.26
C SER A 196 18.11 -13.38 -17.08
N GLY A 197 17.03 -13.25 -16.31
CA GLY A 197 16.04 -14.30 -16.10
C GLY A 197 15.13 -14.52 -17.32
N PRO A 198 14.62 -15.74 -17.53
CA PRO A 198 13.74 -16.05 -18.67
C PRO A 198 12.32 -15.51 -18.51
N ARG A 199 11.96 -15.01 -17.32
CA ARG A 199 10.63 -14.51 -16.97
C ARG A 199 10.75 -13.14 -16.32
N ARG A 200 9.66 -12.38 -16.33
CA ARG A 200 9.59 -11.04 -15.73
C ARG A 200 8.89 -11.07 -14.37
N LEU A 201 9.20 -10.08 -13.54
CA LEU A 201 8.55 -9.87 -12.26
C LEU A 201 7.10 -9.44 -12.45
N LEU A 202 6.22 -9.94 -11.60
CA LEU A 202 4.82 -9.55 -11.50
C LEU A 202 4.61 -8.64 -10.29
N LEU A 203 3.71 -7.68 -10.45
CA LEU A 203 3.28 -6.79 -9.37
C LEU A 203 1.85 -7.17 -8.94
N GLY A 204 1.65 -7.50 -7.67
CA GLY A 204 0.31 -7.67 -7.11
C GLY A 204 -0.35 -6.33 -6.79
N ASP A 205 -1.67 -6.31 -6.72
CA ASP A 205 -2.44 -5.15 -6.22
C ASP A 205 -2.31 -4.93 -4.69
N ASN A 206 -1.68 -5.89 -4.01
CA ASN A 206 -1.10 -5.75 -2.69
C ASN A 206 0.43 -5.90 -2.81
N PRO A 207 1.13 -4.86 -3.33
CA PRO A 207 2.45 -5.01 -3.95
C PRO A 207 3.59 -5.26 -2.97
N PHE A 208 3.37 -4.99 -1.68
CA PHE A 208 4.39 -5.09 -0.66
C PHE A 208 4.30 -6.40 0.10
N GLU A 209 5.39 -7.16 0.02
CA GLU A 209 5.59 -8.31 0.90
C GLU A 209 6.46 -7.90 2.09
N ARG A 210 5.98 -8.22 3.29
CA ARG A 210 6.75 -8.09 4.53
C ARG A 210 6.77 -9.42 5.25
N VAL A 211 7.96 -9.98 5.42
CA VAL A 211 8.21 -11.19 6.21
C VAL A 211 8.75 -10.79 7.57
N GLY A 212 8.19 -11.37 8.63
CA GLY A 212 8.54 -11.07 10.02
C GLY A 212 7.72 -9.91 10.61
N ASP A 213 8.18 -9.35 11.72
CA ASP A 213 7.62 -8.17 12.38
C ASP A 213 8.55 -6.99 12.08
N LEU A 214 7.99 -5.85 11.65
CA LEU A 214 8.78 -4.67 11.27
C LEU A 214 9.73 -4.24 12.39
N TYR A 215 9.29 -4.35 13.65
CA TYR A 215 10.04 -3.91 14.83
C TYR A 215 10.88 -5.02 15.47
N LYS A 216 10.91 -6.22 14.90
CA LYS A 216 11.77 -7.32 15.37
C LYS A 216 12.93 -7.56 14.41
N PRO A 217 14.01 -8.22 14.88
CA PRO A 217 15.10 -8.64 14.02
C PRO A 217 14.64 -9.53 12.87
N ARG A 218 15.39 -9.50 11.77
CA ARG A 218 15.18 -10.31 10.56
C ARG A 218 13.87 -9.96 9.82
N THR A 219 13.45 -8.70 9.90
CA THR A 219 12.38 -8.20 9.02
C THR A 219 12.89 -8.15 7.58
N THR A 220 12.05 -8.53 6.63
CA THR A 220 12.37 -8.41 5.20
C THR A 220 11.20 -7.75 4.48
N ILE A 221 11.50 -6.73 3.68
CA ILE A 221 10.56 -6.09 2.77
C ILE A 221 11.00 -6.42 1.36
N SER A 222 10.06 -6.86 0.53
CA SER A 222 10.27 -7.11 -0.90
C SER A 222 9.25 -6.30 -1.70
N LEU A 223 9.73 -5.65 -2.76
CA LEU A 223 8.91 -4.83 -3.66
C LEU A 223 9.45 -4.91 -5.09
N PRO A 224 8.71 -5.47 -6.05
CA PRO A 224 9.04 -5.33 -7.47
C PRO A 224 9.03 -3.84 -7.85
N LEU A 225 10.11 -3.33 -8.44
CA LEU A 225 10.21 -1.94 -8.93
C LEU A 225 9.86 -1.84 -10.42
N SER A 226 10.14 -2.91 -11.16
CA SER A 226 9.87 -3.03 -12.59
C SER A 226 9.83 -4.52 -12.97
N PRO A 227 9.52 -4.87 -14.23
CA PRO A 227 9.58 -6.24 -14.73
C PRO A 227 10.96 -6.92 -14.54
N THR A 228 12.02 -6.17 -14.26
CA THR A 228 13.40 -6.68 -14.19
C THR A 228 14.16 -6.27 -12.93
N HIS A 229 13.56 -5.51 -12.01
CA HIS A 229 14.24 -5.03 -10.81
C HIS A 229 13.41 -5.30 -9.56
N LEU A 230 14.01 -5.99 -8.59
CA LEU A 230 13.41 -6.29 -7.30
C LEU A 230 14.11 -5.51 -6.19
N PHE A 231 13.37 -4.71 -5.43
CA PHE A 231 13.86 -4.06 -4.22
C PHE A 231 13.70 -4.98 -3.02
N ILE A 232 14.73 -5.02 -2.19
CA ILE A 232 14.80 -5.84 -0.97
C ILE A 232 15.40 -5.00 0.14
N ALA A 233 14.76 -5.00 1.30
CA ALA A 233 15.26 -4.35 2.51
C ALA A 233 15.20 -5.30 3.70
N SER A 234 16.32 -5.48 4.40
CA SER A 234 16.39 -6.31 5.61
C SER A 234 17.48 -5.85 6.55
N ASP A 235 17.33 -6.15 7.84
CA ASP A 235 18.38 -6.00 8.85
C ASP A 235 19.20 -7.29 9.04
N ALA A 236 18.88 -8.36 8.31
CA ALA A 236 19.62 -9.62 8.32
C ALA A 236 20.61 -9.66 7.13
N PRO A 237 21.93 -9.55 7.37
CA PRO A 237 22.92 -9.54 6.29
C PRO A 237 22.91 -10.83 5.46
N ASP A 238 22.67 -11.97 6.10
CA ASP A 238 22.58 -13.28 5.43
C ASP A 238 21.41 -13.34 4.44
N VAL A 239 20.29 -12.67 4.73
CA VAL A 239 19.14 -12.57 3.81
C VAL A 239 19.52 -11.73 2.59
N ILE A 240 20.15 -10.57 2.79
CA ILE A 240 20.61 -9.71 1.69
C ILE A 240 21.63 -10.44 0.81
N ASP A 241 22.60 -11.10 1.42
CA ASP A 241 23.66 -11.82 0.70
C ASP A 241 23.13 -13.08 0.00
N HIS A 242 22.05 -13.69 0.52
CA HIS A 242 21.33 -14.76 -0.16
C HIS A 242 20.68 -14.25 -1.45
N PHE A 243 19.86 -13.19 -1.38
CA PHE A 243 19.20 -12.63 -2.56
C PHE A 243 20.20 -12.07 -3.59
N ALA A 244 21.31 -11.48 -3.13
CA ALA A 244 22.37 -11.00 -4.01
C ALA A 244 22.94 -12.13 -4.88
N ARG A 245 23.15 -13.32 -4.31
CA ARG A 245 23.73 -14.49 -4.99
C ARG A 245 22.70 -15.37 -5.70
N MET A 246 21.42 -15.25 -5.35
CA MET A 246 20.36 -16.08 -5.91
C MET A 246 20.26 -15.86 -7.45
N PRO A 247 20.14 -16.93 -8.25
CA PRO A 247 19.95 -16.82 -9.70
C PRO A 247 18.67 -16.05 -10.04
N ALA A 248 18.71 -15.23 -11.10
CA ALA A 248 17.57 -14.40 -11.52
C ALA A 248 16.28 -15.20 -11.71
N ARG A 249 16.37 -16.40 -12.30
CA ARG A 249 15.24 -17.32 -12.48
C ARG A 249 14.55 -17.64 -11.15
N ASP A 250 15.33 -17.92 -10.11
CA ASP A 250 14.82 -18.40 -8.83
C ASP A 250 14.23 -17.22 -8.03
N VAL A 251 14.86 -16.04 -8.11
CA VAL A 251 14.30 -14.78 -7.57
C VAL A 251 12.95 -14.46 -8.21
N VAL A 252 12.87 -14.47 -9.54
CA VAL A 252 11.61 -14.18 -10.26
C VAL A 252 10.53 -15.19 -9.90
N LYS A 253 10.86 -16.48 -9.84
CA LYS A 253 9.90 -17.52 -9.47
C LYS A 253 9.34 -17.29 -8.07
N ALA A 254 10.20 -17.12 -7.06
CA ALA A 254 9.80 -16.92 -5.67
C ALA A 254 8.96 -15.65 -5.51
N ASN A 255 9.44 -14.53 -6.07
CA ASN A 255 8.71 -13.26 -6.01
C ASN A 255 7.35 -13.35 -6.69
N ASN A 256 7.26 -13.93 -7.89
CA ASN A 256 5.99 -14.01 -8.62
C ASN A 256 4.97 -14.89 -7.90
N GLN A 257 5.41 -16.00 -7.29
CA GLN A 257 4.53 -16.82 -6.45
C GLN A 257 4.00 -16.01 -5.27
N SER A 258 4.87 -15.27 -4.58
CA SER A 258 4.45 -14.38 -3.50
C SER A 258 3.48 -13.29 -3.97
N SER A 259 3.78 -12.57 -5.06
CA SER A 259 2.91 -11.55 -5.65
C SER A 259 1.52 -12.11 -5.96
N LEU A 260 1.44 -13.34 -6.49
CA LEU A 260 0.18 -14.01 -6.83
C LEU A 260 -0.62 -14.41 -5.58
N ILE A 261 0.04 -14.98 -4.57
CA ILE A 261 -0.59 -15.39 -3.31
C ILE A 261 -1.08 -14.18 -2.50
N ASN A 262 -0.32 -13.09 -2.50
CA ASN A 262 -0.62 -11.91 -1.71
C ASN A 262 -1.63 -10.96 -2.36
N ALA A 263 -1.80 -11.04 -3.69
CA ALA A 263 -2.77 -10.24 -4.42
C ALA A 263 -4.20 -10.49 -3.92
N LYS A 264 -5.01 -9.41 -3.90
CA LYS A 264 -6.40 -9.43 -3.44
C LYS A 264 -7.39 -9.51 -4.59
N LYS A 265 -7.09 -8.89 -5.74
CA LYS A 265 -7.96 -8.89 -6.93
C LYS A 265 -7.16 -9.02 -8.21
N PHE A 266 -6.05 -8.29 -8.32
CA PHE A 266 -5.32 -8.15 -9.57
C PHE A 266 -3.82 -8.41 -9.43
N VAL A 267 -3.24 -8.90 -10.53
CA VAL A 267 -1.79 -8.99 -10.74
C VAL A 267 -1.44 -8.39 -12.09
N TYR A 268 -0.34 -7.67 -12.16
CA TYR A 268 0.09 -6.90 -13.32
C TYR A 268 1.38 -7.48 -13.90
N GLY A 269 1.42 -7.57 -15.23
CA GLY A 269 2.59 -7.97 -16.01
C GLY A 269 2.35 -9.15 -16.94
N GLU A 270 3.34 -9.40 -17.78
CA GLU A 270 3.30 -10.50 -18.75
C GLU A 270 3.62 -11.83 -18.08
N ALA A 271 2.76 -12.83 -18.29
CA ALA A 271 2.95 -14.18 -17.77
C ALA A 271 2.19 -15.22 -18.60
N GLU A 272 2.61 -16.47 -18.50
CA GLU A 272 1.84 -17.62 -18.98
C GLU A 272 0.55 -17.75 -18.17
N ARG A 273 -0.58 -17.93 -18.87
CA ARG A 273 -1.91 -18.05 -18.27
C ARG A 273 -1.98 -19.16 -17.22
N ASP A 274 -1.41 -20.32 -17.51
CA ASP A 274 -1.45 -21.49 -16.61
C ASP A 274 -0.71 -21.22 -15.30
N PHE A 275 0.38 -20.45 -15.35
CA PHE A 275 1.11 -20.04 -14.15
C PHE A 275 0.26 -19.15 -13.26
N ILE A 276 -0.46 -18.18 -13.85
CA ILE A 276 -1.38 -17.30 -13.12
C ILE A 276 -2.56 -18.12 -12.56
N ASP A 277 -3.17 -18.99 -13.37
CA ASP A 277 -4.35 -19.75 -12.94
C ASP A 277 -4.04 -20.72 -11.78
N ALA A 278 -2.82 -21.26 -11.74
CA ALA A 278 -2.38 -22.16 -10.69
C ALA A 278 -2.12 -21.47 -9.33
N HIS A 279 -1.81 -20.16 -9.30
CA HIS A 279 -1.37 -19.48 -8.09
C HIS A 279 -2.24 -18.30 -7.65
N LEU A 280 -2.96 -17.64 -8.56
CA LEU A 280 -3.87 -16.55 -8.21
C LEU A 280 -5.09 -17.14 -7.47
N PRO A 281 -5.37 -16.72 -6.23
CA PRO A 281 -6.46 -17.27 -5.42
C PRO A 281 -7.80 -17.27 -6.15
N ARG A 282 -8.62 -18.27 -5.84
CA ARG A 282 -10.04 -18.33 -6.22
C ARG A 282 -10.87 -17.75 -5.07
N HIS A 283 -11.91 -16.99 -5.40
CA HIS A 283 -12.80 -16.33 -4.45
C HIS A 283 -14.17 -16.98 -4.41
#